data_AF-A0A165IW72-F1
#
_entry.id   AF-A0A165IW72-F1
#
_cell.length_a   1.000
_cell.length_b   1.000
_cell.length_c   1.000
_cell.angle_alpha   90.00
_cell.angle_beta   90.00
_cell.angle_gamma   90.00
#
_symmetry.space_group_name_H-M   'P 1'
#
loop_
_entity.id
_entity.type
_entity.pdbx_description
1 polymer ?
#
loop_
_entity_poly.entity_id
_entity_poly.type
_entity_poly.pdbx_seq_one_letter_code
_entity_poly.pdbx_strand_id
1 'polypeptide(L)'
;MPKYGALAHLLAAFPAITSLTLDLCCMGGEACGSALLRHDTLRSLHIYEPEGFACDPPLAMAYSFPQLRYAKFELQTPDDTDEVCIEGPMQLLINGLSTLHSLEFDVEIDMAKLLPALRNMPFLESLVCDRGHPDEGFCAALASPSYTGWLCPRLKLVTLRMELAELQECTDAISARNDAQTAGADIARVERLTSLSPEGVVEDVIKFV
;
A
#
# COMPACT_ATOMS: atom_id res chain seq x y z
N MET A 1 3.81 10.80 29.25
CA MET A 1 2.49 11.04 28.61
C MET A 1 2.44 10.17 27.37
N PRO A 2 1.37 9.39 27.17
CA PRO A 2 1.27 8.53 26.02
C PRO A 2 1.07 9.35 24.73
N LYS A 3 1.98 9.20 23.77
CA LYS A 3 2.12 10.10 22.62
C LYS A 3 1.01 9.93 21.57
N TYR A 4 0.34 8.78 21.52
CA TYR A 4 -0.81 8.55 20.63
C TYR A 4 -2.11 9.26 21.06
N GLY A 5 -2.21 9.68 22.33
CA GLY A 5 -3.28 10.59 22.74
C GLY A 5 -3.23 11.92 21.98
N ALA A 6 -2.04 12.38 21.55
CA ALA A 6 -1.90 13.61 20.79
C ALA A 6 -2.51 13.52 19.38
N LEU A 7 -2.45 12.35 18.72
CA LEU A 7 -3.05 12.15 17.40
C LEU A 7 -4.58 12.26 17.46
N ALA A 8 -5.19 11.66 18.48
CA ALA A 8 -6.62 11.78 18.76
C ALA A 8 -7.06 13.25 18.94
N HIS A 9 -6.32 14.00 19.76
CA HIS A 9 -6.59 15.41 19.99
C HIS A 9 -6.35 16.25 18.73
N LEU A 10 -5.35 15.92 17.91
CA LEU A 10 -5.07 16.60 16.66
C LEU A 10 -6.23 16.40 15.67
N LEU A 11 -6.65 15.16 15.44
CA LEU A 11 -7.78 14.86 14.56
C LEU A 11 -9.08 15.50 15.05
N ALA A 12 -9.32 15.54 16.37
CA ALA A 12 -10.47 16.22 16.95
C ALA A 12 -10.38 17.76 16.83
N ALA A 13 -9.20 18.34 16.95
CA ALA A 13 -8.97 19.78 16.84
C ALA A 13 -9.07 20.29 15.39
N PHE A 14 -8.82 19.43 14.41
CA PHE A 14 -8.81 19.77 12.99
C PHE A 14 -9.81 18.92 12.17
N PRO A 15 -11.12 18.96 12.46
CA PRO A 15 -12.11 18.05 11.86
C PRO A 15 -12.32 18.24 10.35
N ALA A 16 -11.77 19.31 9.77
CA ALA A 16 -11.84 19.59 8.33
C ALA A 16 -10.54 19.24 7.59
N ILE A 17 -9.54 18.64 8.26
CA ILE A 17 -8.27 18.29 7.62
C ILE A 17 -8.51 17.26 6.52
N THR A 18 -7.93 17.50 5.35
CA THR A 18 -8.05 16.61 4.18
C THR A 18 -6.76 15.85 3.89
N SER A 19 -5.63 16.33 4.40
CA SER A 19 -4.31 15.72 4.22
C SER A 19 -3.54 15.76 5.53
N LEU A 20 -2.95 14.64 5.93
CA LEU A 20 -2.20 14.51 7.16
C LEU A 20 -0.89 13.77 6.86
N THR A 21 0.22 14.34 7.34
CA THR A 21 1.52 13.66 7.38
C THR A 21 1.86 13.37 8.83
N LEU A 22 2.17 12.11 9.12
CA LEU A 22 2.60 11.63 10.42
C LEU A 22 4.05 11.19 10.32
N ASP A 23 4.92 11.95 10.97
CA ASP A 23 6.30 11.54 11.24
C ASP A 23 6.31 10.84 12.60
N LEU A 24 6.46 9.51 12.56
CA LEU A 24 6.42 8.68 13.76
C LEU A 24 7.81 8.52 14.41
N CYS A 25 8.91 8.92 13.75
CA CYS A 25 10.26 9.00 14.37
C CYS A 25 10.21 9.83 15.64
N CYS A 26 9.52 10.96 15.55
CA CYS A 26 9.44 11.95 16.62
C CYS A 26 8.49 11.50 17.74
N MET A 27 7.68 10.47 17.48
CA MET A 27 6.56 10.04 18.33
C MET A 27 6.92 8.89 19.27
N GLY A 28 8.20 8.50 19.40
CA GLY A 28 8.65 7.26 20.06
C GLY A 28 7.95 6.89 21.38
N GLY A 29 7.52 5.63 21.50
CA GLY A 29 7.04 5.02 22.74
C GLY A 29 5.56 4.62 22.76
N GLU A 30 5.35 3.41 23.28
CA GLU A 30 4.12 2.68 23.65
C GLU A 30 2.77 3.27 23.21
N ALA A 31 2.11 2.46 22.38
CA ALA A 31 0.73 2.59 21.95
C ALA A 31 -0.21 2.81 23.14
N CYS A 32 -1.18 3.71 22.95
CA CYS A 32 -2.15 4.03 23.98
C CYS A 32 -3.54 4.17 23.40
N GLY A 33 -4.45 3.39 23.99
CA GLY A 33 -5.82 3.81 24.30
C GLY A 33 -6.81 3.85 23.14
N SER A 34 -7.44 2.69 22.90
CA SER A 34 -8.89 2.38 22.75
C SER A 34 -9.95 3.41 22.29
N ALA A 35 -9.63 4.64 21.91
CA ALA A 35 -10.60 5.54 21.32
C ALA A 35 -10.67 5.28 19.82
N LEU A 36 -11.77 4.64 19.38
CA LEU A 36 -12.15 4.58 17.96
C LEU A 36 -12.30 6.00 17.42
N LEU A 37 -11.30 6.50 16.70
CA LEU A 37 -11.22 7.83 16.11
C LEU A 37 -11.53 7.74 14.64
N ARG A 38 -12.71 8.23 14.28
CA ARG A 38 -13.15 8.34 12.90
C ARG A 38 -12.86 9.74 12.39
N HIS A 39 -12.24 9.85 11.21
CA HIS A 39 -12.02 11.13 10.55
C HIS A 39 -12.63 11.14 9.15
N ASP A 40 -13.79 11.80 9.02
CA ASP A 40 -14.64 11.70 7.83
C ASP A 40 -14.17 12.51 6.62
N THR A 41 -13.28 13.49 6.79
CA THR A 41 -12.81 14.34 5.68
C THR A 41 -11.41 14.02 5.18
N LEU A 42 -10.69 13.11 5.86
CA LEU A 42 -9.30 12.83 5.50
C LEU A 42 -9.27 12.05 4.19
N ARG A 43 -8.55 12.58 3.20
CA ARG A 43 -8.42 12.00 1.85
C ARG A 43 -7.01 11.51 1.55
N SER A 44 -6.02 12.10 2.20
CA SER A 44 -4.60 11.80 2.03
C SER A 44 -3.94 11.57 3.38
N LEU A 45 -3.22 10.45 3.51
CA LEU A 45 -2.45 10.11 4.69
C LEU A 45 -1.04 9.74 4.27
N HIS A 46 -0.04 10.39 4.85
CA HIS A 46 1.35 10.02 4.70
C HIS A 46 1.89 9.62 6.07
N ILE A 47 2.47 8.44 6.17
CA ILE A 47 3.15 7.96 7.37
C ILE A 47 4.62 7.75 7.02
N TYR A 48 5.49 8.45 7.74
CA TYR A 48 6.93 8.30 7.69
C TYR A 48 7.39 7.65 9.01
N GLU A 49 7.94 6.45 8.93
CA GLU A 49 8.49 5.76 10.10
C GLU A 49 9.69 4.88 9.73
N PRO A 50 10.92 5.33 10.03
CA PRO A 50 12.15 4.70 9.60
C PRO A 50 12.50 3.42 10.37
N GLU A 51 11.80 3.10 11.45
CA GLU A 51 12.03 1.85 12.20
C GLU A 51 10.90 0.83 12.00
N GLY A 52 9.87 1.18 11.21
CA GLY A 52 8.61 0.47 11.22
C GLY A 52 7.88 0.59 12.56
N PHE A 53 6.64 0.12 12.62
CA PHE A 53 5.88 0.12 13.88
C PHE A 53 5.13 -1.17 14.11
N ALA A 54 5.39 -1.75 15.29
CA ALA A 54 4.50 -2.71 15.91
C ALA A 54 3.41 -1.93 16.66
N CYS A 55 2.22 -1.80 16.06
CA CYS A 55 1.10 -1.21 16.78
C CYS A 55 0.39 -2.28 17.61
N ASP A 56 0.53 -2.21 18.94
CA ASP A 56 -0.34 -2.91 19.88
C ASP A 56 -0.99 -1.94 20.88
N PRO A 57 -2.26 -1.53 20.71
CA PRO A 57 -3.20 -2.04 19.71
C PRO A 57 -2.94 -1.46 18.31
N PRO A 58 -3.31 -2.20 17.24
CA PRO A 58 -3.21 -1.75 15.85
C PRO A 58 -3.81 -0.36 15.64
N LEU A 59 -3.10 0.59 15.00
CA LEU A 59 -3.71 1.85 14.54
C LEU A 59 -5.00 1.57 13.73
N ALA A 60 -5.03 0.47 12.99
CA ALA A 60 -6.20 0.04 12.22
C ALA A 60 -7.45 -0.26 13.05
N MET A 61 -7.28 -0.70 14.30
CA MET A 61 -8.39 -0.96 15.22
C MET A 61 -8.86 0.31 15.93
N ALA A 62 -8.00 1.33 15.98
CA ALA A 62 -8.28 2.59 16.66
C ALA A 62 -8.71 3.71 15.71
N TYR A 63 -8.48 3.61 14.40
CA TYR A 63 -8.72 4.71 13.45
C TYR A 63 -9.51 4.29 12.21
N SER A 64 -10.46 5.13 11.79
CA SER A 64 -11.29 4.90 10.59
C SER A 64 -11.28 6.14 9.68
N PHE A 65 -10.92 5.94 8.41
CA PHE A 65 -10.79 7.00 7.41
C PHE A 65 -11.66 6.73 6.17
N PRO A 66 -12.99 6.87 6.27
CA PRO A 66 -13.93 6.43 5.22
C PRO A 66 -13.85 7.22 3.91
N GLN A 67 -13.16 8.37 3.89
CA GLN A 67 -12.90 9.14 2.67
C GLN A 67 -11.44 9.04 2.20
N LEU A 68 -10.61 8.18 2.80
CA LEU A 68 -9.22 8.07 2.40
C LEU A 68 -9.12 7.53 0.99
N ARG A 69 -8.42 8.27 0.13
CA ARG A 69 -8.18 7.93 -1.28
C ARG A 69 -6.71 7.70 -1.57
N TYR A 70 -5.83 8.35 -0.81
CA TYR A 70 -4.38 8.26 -0.97
C TYR A 70 -3.72 7.91 0.35
N ALA A 71 -2.79 6.96 0.31
CA ALA A 71 -1.96 6.59 1.44
C ALA A 71 -0.52 6.40 0.95
N LYS A 72 0.42 7.02 1.66
CA LYS A 72 1.85 6.79 1.50
C LYS A 72 2.42 6.26 2.80
N PHE A 73 3.19 5.17 2.72
CA PHE A 73 3.98 4.65 3.82
C PHE A 73 5.43 4.68 3.39
N GLU A 74 6.27 5.40 4.13
CA GLU A 74 7.70 5.50 3.89
C GLU A 74 8.41 4.89 5.10
N LEU A 75 8.91 3.67 4.91
CA LEU A 75 9.54 2.87 5.96
C LEU A 75 11.01 2.67 5.59
N GLN A 76 11.91 2.98 6.53
CA GLN A 76 13.33 2.70 6.35
C GLN A 76 13.69 1.41 7.06
N THR A 77 14.81 0.83 6.63
CA THR A 77 15.43 -0.29 7.36
C THR A 77 16.35 0.33 8.40
N PRO A 78 16.18 0.00 9.70
CA PRO A 78 17.10 0.47 10.73
C PRO A 78 18.54 0.05 10.39
N ASP A 79 19.52 0.90 10.66
CA ASP A 79 20.93 0.64 10.39
C ASP A 79 21.45 -0.64 11.08
N ASP A 80 20.78 -1.10 12.14
CA ASP A 80 21.18 -2.23 12.99
C ASP A 80 20.36 -3.52 12.77
N THR A 81 19.43 -3.55 11.82
CA THR A 81 18.57 -4.73 11.57
C THR A 81 18.39 -5.00 10.09
N ASP A 82 18.35 -6.27 9.70
CA ASP A 82 18.11 -6.68 8.30
C ASP A 82 16.62 -6.67 7.91
N GLU A 83 15.69 -6.40 8.83
CA GLU A 83 14.25 -6.51 8.60
C GLU A 83 13.48 -5.26 9.00
N VAL A 84 12.60 -4.79 8.11
CA VAL A 84 11.66 -3.70 8.37
C VAL A 84 10.40 -4.23 9.05
N CYS A 85 10.00 -3.61 10.18
CA CYS A 85 8.73 -3.95 10.83
C CYS A 85 7.53 -3.37 10.04
N ILE A 86 6.88 -4.21 9.24
CA ILE A 86 5.71 -3.82 8.42
C ILE A 86 4.35 -4.14 9.06
N GLU A 87 4.32 -4.69 10.28
CA GLU A 87 3.09 -5.22 10.89
C GLU A 87 2.01 -4.16 11.05
N GLY A 88 2.35 -3.00 11.60
CA GLY A 88 1.40 -1.91 11.80
C GLY A 88 0.85 -1.32 10.49
N PRO A 89 1.69 -0.97 9.50
CA PRO A 89 1.24 -0.60 8.16
C PRO A 89 0.31 -1.65 7.54
N MET A 90 0.67 -2.94 7.63
CA MET A 90 -0.14 -4.03 7.11
C MET A 90 -1.50 -4.13 7.80
N GLN A 91 -1.55 -4.00 9.13
CA GLN A 91 -2.81 -4.00 9.85
C GLN A 91 -3.72 -2.84 9.41
N LEU A 92 -3.15 -1.64 9.19
CA LEU A 92 -3.88 -0.47 8.67
C LEU A 92 -4.46 -0.76 7.29
N LEU A 93 -3.63 -1.27 6.38
CA LEU A 93 -4.03 -1.58 5.02
C LEU A 93 -5.11 -2.67 4.97
N ILE A 94 -5.01 -3.70 5.81
CA ILE A 94 -5.98 -4.81 5.87
C ILE A 94 -7.34 -4.36 6.40
N ASN A 95 -7.38 -3.55 7.47
CA ASN A 95 -8.63 -3.29 8.20
C ASN A 95 -9.24 -1.89 7.97
N GLY A 96 -8.44 -0.91 7.54
CA GLY A 96 -8.83 0.50 7.61
C GLY A 96 -9.04 1.20 6.26
N LEU A 97 -8.50 0.66 5.16
CA LEU A 97 -8.26 1.44 3.93
C LEU A 97 -8.95 0.89 2.68
N SER A 98 -10.17 0.33 2.82
CA SER A 98 -10.88 -0.26 1.68
C SER A 98 -11.33 0.73 0.60
N THR A 99 -11.39 2.03 0.90
CA THR A 99 -11.77 3.12 -0.03
C THR A 99 -10.61 3.70 -0.83
N LEU A 100 -9.40 3.17 -0.61
CA LEU A 100 -8.16 3.67 -1.18
C LEU A 100 -8.14 3.53 -2.70
N HIS A 101 -7.68 4.58 -3.38
CA HIS A 101 -7.49 4.61 -4.83
C HIS A 101 -6.00 4.58 -5.21
N SER A 102 -5.13 5.09 -4.36
CA SER A 102 -3.69 5.11 -4.59
C SER A 102 -2.93 4.74 -3.33
N LEU A 103 -2.01 3.80 -3.48
CA LEU A 103 -1.11 3.35 -2.43
C LEU A 103 0.34 3.55 -2.89
N GLU A 104 1.11 4.31 -2.13
CA GLU A 104 2.57 4.35 -2.21
C GLU A 104 3.13 3.62 -0.99
N PHE A 105 3.88 2.55 -1.22
CA PHE A 105 4.46 1.73 -0.16
C PHE A 105 5.97 1.66 -0.39
N ASP A 106 6.68 2.62 0.19
CA ASP A 106 8.12 2.76 0.03
C ASP A 106 8.83 1.96 1.13
N VAL A 107 9.03 0.67 0.86
CA VAL A 107 9.77 -0.28 1.70
C VAL A 107 10.32 -1.42 0.85
N GLU A 108 11.47 -1.96 1.25
CA GLU A 108 12.01 -3.18 0.64
C GLU A 108 11.20 -4.40 1.09
N ILE A 109 10.45 -5.02 0.17
CA ILE A 109 9.49 -6.08 0.51
C ILE A 109 9.17 -6.99 -0.67
N ASP A 110 8.98 -8.28 -0.40
CA ASP A 110 8.35 -9.21 -1.35
C ASP A 110 6.86 -8.88 -1.50
N MET A 111 6.39 -8.66 -2.72
CA MET A 111 5.03 -8.20 -2.97
C MET A 111 3.94 -9.18 -2.51
N ALA A 112 4.25 -10.48 -2.38
CA ALA A 112 3.36 -11.47 -1.77
C ALA A 112 2.91 -11.08 -0.37
N LYS A 113 3.79 -10.43 0.41
CA LYS A 113 3.48 -9.98 1.78
C LYS A 113 2.37 -8.94 1.80
N LEU A 114 2.18 -8.17 0.72
CA LEU A 114 1.11 -7.18 0.59
C LEU A 114 -0.22 -7.78 0.11
N LEU A 115 -0.25 -9.02 -0.41
CA LEU A 115 -1.47 -9.63 -0.95
C LEU A 115 -2.66 -9.64 0.02
N PRO A 116 -2.50 -9.93 1.33
CA PRO A 116 -3.60 -9.86 2.29
C PRO A 116 -4.25 -8.47 2.36
N ALA A 117 -3.44 -7.41 2.26
CA ALA A 117 -3.92 -6.03 2.24
C ALA A 117 -4.58 -5.68 0.90
N LEU A 118 -3.91 -5.95 -0.21
CA LEU A 118 -4.38 -5.61 -1.56
C LEU A 118 -5.72 -6.29 -1.90
N ARG A 119 -5.97 -7.50 -1.40
CA ARG A 119 -7.28 -8.18 -1.57
C ARG A 119 -8.46 -7.41 -0.96
N ASN A 120 -8.22 -6.55 0.03
CA ASN A 120 -9.25 -5.73 0.67
C ASN A 120 -9.41 -4.34 0.04
N MET A 121 -8.77 -4.07 -1.11
CA MET A 121 -8.78 -2.75 -1.77
C MET A 121 -9.45 -2.82 -3.15
N PRO A 122 -10.79 -2.95 -3.21
CA PRO A 122 -11.49 -3.10 -4.49
C PRO A 122 -11.42 -1.86 -5.40
N PHE A 123 -11.14 -0.69 -4.83
CA PHE A 123 -11.08 0.59 -5.54
C PHE A 123 -9.66 1.06 -5.85
N LEU A 124 -8.63 0.26 -5.53
CA LEU A 124 -7.25 0.65 -5.79
C LEU A 124 -7.00 0.75 -7.30
N GLU A 125 -6.59 1.93 -7.76
CA GLU A 125 -6.27 2.24 -9.15
C GLU A 125 -4.77 2.31 -9.39
N SER A 126 -4.00 2.67 -8.36
CA SER A 126 -2.56 2.89 -8.43
C SER A 126 -1.83 2.22 -7.27
N LEU A 127 -0.85 1.38 -7.59
CA LEU A 127 0.09 0.79 -6.64
C LEU A 127 1.52 1.17 -7.03
N VAL A 128 2.21 1.82 -6.11
CA VAL A 128 3.61 2.23 -6.27
C VAL A 128 4.38 1.62 -5.10
N CYS A 129 5.32 0.75 -5.40
CA CYS A 129 6.20 0.12 -4.44
C CYS A 129 7.60 0.08 -5.07
N ASP A 130 8.27 1.22 -5.10
CA ASP A 130 9.54 1.44 -5.83
C ASP A 130 10.71 0.61 -5.30
N ARG A 131 10.55 -0.02 -4.14
CA ARG A 131 11.49 -0.99 -3.55
C ARG A 131 10.84 -2.37 -3.33
N GLY A 132 9.65 -2.59 -3.88
CA GLY A 132 8.95 -3.87 -3.82
C GLY A 132 9.44 -4.81 -4.91
N HIS A 133 9.73 -6.05 -4.53
CA HIS A 133 10.17 -7.13 -5.41
C HIS A 133 8.97 -8.02 -5.75
N PRO A 134 8.51 -8.06 -7.02
CA PRO A 134 7.46 -8.98 -7.39
C PRO A 134 7.97 -10.41 -7.39
N ASP A 135 7.25 -11.26 -6.65
CA ASP A 135 7.47 -12.71 -6.62
C ASP A 135 6.37 -13.46 -7.38
N GLU A 136 6.59 -14.76 -7.60
CA GLU A 136 5.65 -15.67 -8.29
C GLU A 136 4.24 -15.59 -7.71
N GLY A 137 4.11 -15.46 -6.39
CA GLY A 137 2.81 -15.37 -5.71
C GLY A 137 2.06 -14.09 -6.05
N PHE A 138 2.78 -12.96 -6.15
CA PHE A 138 2.21 -11.69 -6.59
C PHE A 138 1.81 -11.72 -8.08
N CYS A 139 2.70 -12.21 -8.96
CA CYS A 139 2.43 -12.35 -10.39
C CYS A 139 1.22 -13.24 -10.65
N ALA A 140 1.13 -14.41 -9.99
CA ALA A 140 0.00 -15.31 -10.10
C ALA A 140 -1.32 -14.65 -9.63
N ALA A 141 -1.29 -13.87 -8.55
CA ALA A 141 -2.46 -13.16 -8.04
C ALA A 141 -2.92 -12.01 -8.96
N LEU A 142 -2.01 -11.41 -9.74
CA LEU A 142 -2.35 -10.44 -10.77
C LEU A 142 -2.97 -11.10 -12.00
N ALA A 143 -2.41 -12.24 -12.43
CA ALA A 143 -2.76 -12.92 -13.67
C ALA A 143 -4.11 -13.64 -13.63
N SER A 144 -4.56 -14.08 -12.45
CA SER A 144 -5.74 -14.94 -12.31
C SER A 144 -6.58 -14.60 -11.07
N PRO A 145 -7.91 -14.82 -11.13
CA PRO A 145 -8.77 -14.61 -9.98
C PRO A 145 -8.50 -15.69 -8.92
N SER A 146 -8.49 -15.26 -7.67
CA SER A 146 -8.53 -16.17 -6.51
C SER A 146 -9.97 -16.51 -6.14
N TYR A 147 -10.17 -17.29 -5.08
CA TYR A 147 -11.49 -17.57 -4.53
C TYR A 147 -12.23 -16.30 -4.04
N THR A 148 -11.50 -15.21 -3.74
CA THR A 148 -12.08 -13.91 -3.38
C THR A 148 -12.24 -12.98 -4.59
N GLY A 149 -11.98 -13.46 -5.80
CA GLY A 149 -11.97 -12.66 -7.02
C GLY A 149 -10.56 -12.14 -7.39
N TRP A 150 -10.55 -11.15 -8.26
CA TRP A 150 -9.33 -10.53 -8.80
C TRP A 150 -8.65 -9.64 -7.77
N LEU A 151 -7.31 -9.65 -7.75
CA LEU A 151 -6.52 -8.69 -6.99
C LEU A 151 -6.79 -7.28 -7.52
N CYS A 152 -7.17 -6.35 -6.64
CA CYS A 152 -7.46 -4.94 -6.93
C CYS A 152 -8.17 -4.74 -8.29
N PRO A 153 -9.47 -5.07 -8.42
CA PRO A 153 -10.17 -5.06 -9.70
C PRO A 153 -10.05 -3.76 -10.48
N ARG A 154 -9.84 -2.61 -9.84
CA ARG A 154 -9.72 -1.29 -10.51
C ARG A 154 -8.28 -0.85 -10.81
N LEU A 155 -7.29 -1.70 -10.55
CA LEU A 155 -5.86 -1.39 -10.71
C LEU A 155 -5.50 -1.11 -12.18
N LYS A 156 -4.89 0.06 -12.42
CA LYS A 156 -4.47 0.55 -13.74
C LYS A 156 -2.98 0.82 -13.84
N LEU A 157 -2.38 1.24 -12.72
CA LEU A 157 -0.97 1.59 -12.62
C LEU A 157 -0.27 0.70 -11.60
N VAL A 158 0.85 0.12 -12.01
CA VAL A 158 1.75 -0.62 -11.13
C VAL A 158 3.18 -0.11 -11.36
N THR A 159 3.84 0.33 -10.30
CA THR A 159 5.26 0.70 -10.30
C THR A 159 5.98 -0.15 -9.28
N LEU A 160 7.00 -0.90 -9.73
CA LEU A 160 7.78 -1.83 -8.91
C LEU A 160 9.26 -1.74 -9.27
N ARG A 161 10.11 -2.24 -8.38
CA ARG A 161 11.51 -2.55 -8.71
C ARG A 161 11.55 -3.95 -9.28
N MET A 162 12.09 -4.11 -10.47
CA MET A 162 12.13 -5.41 -11.14
C MET A 162 13.46 -5.63 -11.83
N GLU A 163 13.99 -6.83 -11.67
CA GLU A 163 15.01 -7.38 -12.55
C GLU A 163 14.40 -7.80 -13.89
N LEU A 164 15.23 -8.01 -14.92
CA LEU A 164 14.76 -8.34 -16.27
C LEU A 164 13.90 -9.61 -16.32
N ALA A 165 14.23 -10.62 -15.52
CA ALA A 165 13.48 -11.88 -15.45
C ALA A 165 12.08 -11.67 -14.84
N GLU A 166 12.00 -10.88 -13.77
CA GLU A 166 10.77 -10.54 -13.06
C GLU A 166 9.86 -9.65 -13.92
N LEU A 167 10.46 -8.76 -14.72
CA LEU A 167 9.74 -7.90 -15.65
C LEU A 167 8.94 -8.71 -16.68
N GLN A 168 9.53 -9.78 -17.22
CA GLN A 168 8.84 -10.65 -18.18
C GLN A 168 7.63 -11.33 -17.52
N GLU A 169 7.83 -11.90 -16.33
CA GLU A 169 6.76 -12.58 -15.60
C GLU A 169 5.61 -11.63 -15.23
N CYS A 170 5.93 -10.42 -14.73
CA CYS A 170 4.94 -9.38 -14.47
C CYS A 170 4.21 -8.93 -15.75
N THR A 171 4.92 -8.85 -16.86
CA THR A 171 4.33 -8.47 -18.16
C THR A 171 3.37 -9.54 -18.67
N ASP A 172 3.71 -10.81 -18.51
CA ASP A 172 2.83 -11.93 -18.86
C ASP A 172 1.59 -11.96 -17.97
N ALA A 173 1.76 -11.72 -16.66
CA ALA A 173 0.66 -11.63 -15.72
C ALA A 173 -0.32 -10.48 -16.05
N ILE A 174 0.19 -9.30 -16.39
CA ILE A 174 -0.62 -8.16 -16.81
C ILE A 174 -1.32 -8.43 -18.14
N SER A 175 -0.64 -9.08 -19.10
CA SER A 175 -1.22 -9.45 -20.38
C SER A 175 -2.40 -10.41 -20.19
N ALA A 176 -2.22 -11.47 -19.39
CA ALA A 176 -3.29 -12.40 -19.05
C ALA A 176 -4.50 -11.72 -18.37
N ARG A 177 -4.22 -10.76 -17.48
CA ARG A 177 -5.26 -9.94 -16.85
C ARG A 177 -6.04 -9.09 -17.86
N ASN A 178 -5.33 -8.43 -18.77
CA ASN A 178 -5.94 -7.60 -19.80
C ASN A 178 -6.75 -8.44 -20.81
N ASP A 179 -6.31 -9.66 -21.11
CA ASP A 179 -7.07 -10.61 -21.92
C ASP A 179 -8.38 -11.02 -21.22
N ALA A 180 -8.33 -11.28 -19.91
CA ALA A 180 -9.53 -11.57 -19.13
C ALA A 180 -10.51 -10.40 -19.09
N GLN A 181 -10.00 -9.16 -19.02
CA GLN A 181 -10.83 -7.95 -19.14
C GLN A 181 -11.52 -7.89 -20.51
N THR A 182 -10.78 -8.17 -21.58
CA THR A 182 -11.31 -8.22 -22.96
C THR A 182 -12.35 -9.32 -23.13
N ALA A 183 -12.18 -10.45 -22.42
CA ALA A 183 -13.15 -11.55 -22.36
C ALA A 183 -14.39 -11.24 -21.50
N GLY A 184 -14.47 -10.06 -20.88
CA GLY A 184 -15.65 -9.57 -20.15
C GLY A 184 -15.57 -9.68 -18.63
N ALA A 185 -14.41 -9.95 -18.04
CA ALA A 185 -14.25 -9.85 -16.59
C ALA A 185 -14.45 -8.39 -16.11
N ASP A 186 -15.15 -8.19 -14.97
CA ASP A 186 -15.31 -6.86 -14.33
C ASP A 186 -14.02 -6.46 -13.60
N ILE A 187 -13.01 -6.14 -14.39
CA ILE A 187 -11.72 -5.61 -13.95
C ILE A 187 -11.32 -4.46 -14.87
N ALA A 188 -10.51 -3.55 -14.34
CA ALA A 188 -9.83 -2.52 -15.11
C ALA A 188 -8.65 -3.13 -15.85
N ARG A 189 -8.43 -2.57 -17.03
CA ARG A 189 -7.22 -2.80 -17.80
C ARG A 189 -6.04 -2.13 -17.09
N VAL A 190 -4.93 -2.84 -16.96
CA VAL A 190 -3.66 -2.24 -16.52
C VAL A 190 -3.04 -1.55 -17.71
N GLU A 191 -2.86 -0.24 -17.60
CA GLU A 191 -2.42 0.65 -18.68
C GLU A 191 -0.91 0.84 -18.68
N ARG A 192 -0.27 0.74 -17.50
CA ARG A 192 1.14 1.04 -17.33
C ARG A 192 1.78 0.17 -16.24
N LEU A 193 2.85 -0.50 -16.63
CA LEU A 193 3.85 -1.08 -15.73
C LEU A 193 5.12 -0.24 -15.83
N THR A 194 5.65 0.20 -14.70
CA THR A 194 6.94 0.92 -14.63
C THR A 194 7.93 0.08 -13.86
N SER A 195 9.06 -0.26 -14.48
CA SER A 195 10.21 -0.85 -13.79
C SER A 195 11.23 0.23 -13.44
N LEU A 196 11.73 0.19 -12.21
CA LEU A 196 12.90 0.94 -11.78
C LEU A 196 14.10 -0.01 -11.76
N SER A 197 15.09 0.24 -12.63
CA SER A 197 16.33 -0.55 -12.65
C SER A 197 17.08 -0.40 -11.31
N PRO A 198 17.72 -1.47 -10.79
CA PRO A 198 18.59 -1.41 -9.63
C PRO A 198 19.70 -0.35 -9.70
N GLU A 199 20.12 0.00 -10.93
CA GLU A 199 21.20 0.97 -11.19
C GLU A 199 20.72 2.43 -11.30
N GLY A 200 19.43 2.70 -11.02
CA GLY A 200 18.87 4.06 -10.98
C GLY A 200 18.52 4.64 -12.35
N VAL A 201 18.59 3.86 -13.43
CA VAL A 201 18.09 4.26 -14.75
C VAL A 201 16.65 3.76 -14.91
N VAL A 202 15.68 4.67 -14.96
CA VAL A 202 14.29 4.32 -15.29
C VAL A 202 14.24 3.99 -16.78
N GLU A 203 14.36 2.72 -17.15
CA GLU A 203 14.44 2.35 -18.58
C GLU A 203 13.14 1.80 -19.17
N ASP A 204 12.27 1.14 -18.39
CA ASP A 204 11.17 0.39 -18.99
C ASP A 204 9.78 0.83 -18.48
N VAL A 205 9.16 1.72 -19.25
CA VAL A 205 7.72 2.01 -19.16
C VAL A 205 7.00 1.15 -20.21
N ILE A 206 6.40 0.06 -19.76
CA ILE A 206 5.57 -0.79 -20.62
C ILE A 206 4.15 -0.24 -20.62
N LYS A 207 3.72 0.23 -21.80
CA LYS A 207 2.34 0.66 -22.06
C LYS A 207 1.58 -0.46 -22.75
N PHE A 208 0.43 -0.83 -22.21
CA PHE A 208 -0.45 -1.84 -22.80
C PHE A 208 -1.49 -1.13 -23.67
N VAL A 209 -1.33 -1.19 -25.00
CA VAL A 209 -2.16 -0.51 -26.03
C VAL A 209 -3.42 -1.28 -26.36
#